data_AF-A0A7Y6FE59-F1
#
_entry.id   AF-A0A7Y6FE59-F1
#
_cell.length_a   1.000
_cell.length_b   1.000
_cell.length_c   1.000
_cell.angle_alpha   90.00
_cell.angle_beta   90.00
_cell.angle_gamma   90.00
#
_symmetry.space_group_name_H-M   'P 1'
#
loop_
_entity.id
_entity.type
_entity.pdbx_description
1 polymer ?
#
loop_
_entity_poly.entity_id
_entity_poly.type
_entity_poly.pdbx_seq_one_letter_code
_entity_poly.pdbx_strand_id
1 'polypeptide(L)'
;MQSALALPSAAPLTTGSLVWPLLGLLFAAVPVLVWARTARTRDRGTAVGAVLAVAGALLVSVQHGWVTGIPRADAHLLFGVTAPLVIWCGVRWERARRGPASEEWERRRSRSVGVLGAYVGLTVVGSLVAFLLAGEANVPPKEAVPALPPGLVALSEDTSCGSSSCARTVTVGSRDGLTNTEIIRRLDHPSGWTCRANGWLLDRRDLCVNVAEVNGEVQLNVSLSDLI
;
A
#
# COMPACT_ATOMS: atom_id res chain seq x y z
N MET A 1 20.93 -10.14 -44.55
CA MET A 1 19.67 -10.48 -43.83
C MET A 1 19.68 -9.71 -42.52
N GLN A 2 18.88 -8.64 -42.44
CA GLN A 2 18.80 -7.72 -41.30
C GLN A 2 17.72 -8.23 -40.34
N SER A 3 18.10 -8.60 -39.12
CA SER A 3 17.14 -8.89 -38.04
C SER A 3 16.74 -7.57 -37.39
N ALA A 4 15.47 -7.19 -37.59
CA ALA A 4 14.86 -6.02 -37.00
C ALA A 4 14.74 -6.16 -35.48
N LEU A 5 15.26 -5.16 -34.76
CA LEU A 5 14.99 -4.92 -33.34
C LEU A 5 13.49 -4.60 -33.17
N ALA A 6 12.74 -5.53 -32.59
CA ALA A 6 11.39 -5.26 -32.11
C ALA A 6 11.49 -4.33 -30.88
N LEU A 7 11.08 -3.08 -31.04
CA LEU A 7 10.84 -2.17 -29.92
C LEU A 7 9.66 -2.70 -29.08
N PRO A 8 9.74 -2.67 -27.74
CA PRO A 8 8.61 -3.04 -26.90
C PRO A 8 7.45 -2.09 -27.14
N SER A 9 6.29 -2.67 -27.46
CA SER A 9 5.01 -1.96 -27.63
C SER A 9 4.70 -1.14 -26.38
N ALA A 10 4.59 0.18 -26.54
CA ALA A 10 4.10 1.05 -25.49
C ALA A 10 2.64 0.68 -25.19
N ALA A 11 2.41 0.06 -24.04
CA ALA A 11 1.08 -0.28 -23.57
C ALA A 11 0.22 1.01 -23.48
N PRO A 12 -1.06 0.97 -23.88
CA PRO A 12 -1.93 2.13 -23.84
C PRO A 12 -2.09 2.59 -22.39
N LEU A 13 -1.73 3.86 -22.13
CA LEU A 13 -1.93 4.55 -20.86
C LEU A 13 -3.44 4.69 -20.60
N THR A 14 -4.03 3.71 -19.93
CA THR A 14 -5.37 3.85 -19.37
C THR A 14 -5.37 5.03 -18.41
N THR A 15 -6.40 5.88 -18.45
CA THR A 15 -6.51 7.12 -17.67
C THR A 15 -6.28 6.92 -16.16
N GLY A 16 -6.51 5.72 -15.62
CA GLY A 16 -6.18 5.36 -14.23
C GLY A 16 -4.68 5.22 -13.92
N SER A 17 -3.82 5.00 -14.92
CA SER A 17 -2.38 4.75 -14.72
C SER A 17 -1.58 6.02 -14.38
N LEU A 18 -1.99 7.19 -14.87
CA LEU A 18 -1.32 8.47 -14.63
C LEU A 18 -1.83 9.20 -13.38
N VAL A 19 -3.07 8.93 -12.96
CA VAL A 19 -3.71 9.61 -11.82
C VAL A 19 -2.95 9.34 -10.51
N TRP A 20 -2.53 8.10 -10.28
CA TRP A 20 -1.84 7.72 -9.04
C TRP A 20 -0.44 8.34 -8.90
N PRO A 21 0.43 8.31 -9.94
CA PRO A 21 1.70 9.05 -9.92
C PRO A 21 1.53 10.55 -9.69
N LEU A 22 0.58 11.19 -10.37
CA LEU A 22 0.33 12.63 -10.24
C LEU A 22 -0.16 12.98 -8.84
N LEU A 23 -1.06 12.18 -8.28
CA LEU A 23 -1.54 12.34 -6.91
C LEU A 23 -0.39 12.19 -5.91
N GLY A 24 0.44 11.16 -6.07
CA GLY A 24 1.62 10.95 -5.23
C GLY A 24 2.60 12.12 -5.25
N LEU A 25 2.88 12.66 -6.45
CA LEU A 25 3.74 13.83 -6.62
C LEU A 25 3.14 15.08 -5.96
N LEU A 26 1.84 15.33 -6.14
CA LEU A 26 1.16 16.46 -5.53
C LEU A 26 1.20 16.37 -4.00
N PHE A 27 0.88 15.19 -3.44
CA PHE A 27 0.93 14.96 -2.01
C PHE A 27 2.34 15.10 -1.45
N ALA A 28 3.36 14.60 -2.16
CA ALA A 28 4.76 14.75 -1.76
C ALA A 28 5.25 16.21 -1.81
N ALA A 29 4.81 16.98 -2.81
CA ALA A 29 5.27 18.35 -3.01
C ALA A 29 4.72 19.33 -1.96
N VAL A 30 3.46 19.15 -1.51
CA VAL A 30 2.80 20.10 -0.60
C VAL A 30 3.59 20.33 0.69
N PRO A 31 3.99 19.30 1.48
CA PRO A 31 4.79 19.51 2.69
C PRO A 31 6.13 20.17 2.43
N VAL A 32 6.81 19.82 1.33
CA VAL A 32 8.10 20.42 0.95
C VAL A 32 7.94 21.91 0.66
N LEU A 33 6.91 22.31 -0.11
CA LEU A 33 6.62 23.70 -0.42
C LEU A 33 6.16 24.50 0.81
N VAL A 34 5.38 23.89 1.69
CA VAL A 34 4.96 24.47 2.97
C VAL A 34 6.18 24.74 3.85
N TRP A 35 7.11 23.79 3.93
CA TRP A 35 8.35 23.95 4.68
C TRP A 35 9.27 25.01 4.05
N ALA A 36 9.48 24.97 2.75
CA ALA A 36 10.32 25.96 2.04
C ALA A 36 9.84 27.40 2.26
N ARG A 37 8.52 27.63 2.40
CA ARG A 37 7.96 28.96 2.72
C ARG A 37 8.07 29.37 4.19
N THR A 38 8.24 28.42 5.10
CA THR A 38 8.23 28.66 6.55
C THR A 38 9.61 28.58 7.20
N ALA A 39 10.56 27.88 6.58
CA ALA A 39 11.94 27.78 7.06
C ALA A 39 12.58 29.17 7.20
N ARG A 40 13.18 29.43 8.35
CA ARG A 40 13.91 30.68 8.65
C ARG A 40 15.39 30.54 8.33
N THR A 41 15.96 29.34 8.43
CA THR A 41 17.40 29.08 8.29
C THR A 41 17.74 28.29 7.03
N ARG A 42 18.94 28.49 6.47
CA ARG A 42 19.43 27.63 5.37
C ARG A 42 19.77 26.24 5.88
N ASP A 43 20.63 26.11 6.89
CA ASP A 43 21.17 24.80 7.28
C ASP A 43 20.11 23.84 7.86
N ARG A 44 19.22 24.31 8.74
CA ARG A 44 18.14 23.44 9.26
C ARG A 44 16.96 23.36 8.30
N GLY A 45 16.72 24.44 7.56
CA GLY A 45 15.75 24.44 6.46
C GLY A 45 16.06 23.35 5.44
N THR A 46 17.32 23.21 5.02
CA THR A 46 17.73 22.14 4.09
C THR A 46 17.64 20.77 4.73
N ALA A 47 18.02 20.61 6.00
CA ALA A 47 17.92 19.32 6.70
C ALA A 47 16.46 18.80 6.75
N VAL A 48 15.53 19.62 7.24
CA VAL A 48 14.10 19.24 7.30
C VAL A 48 13.51 19.08 5.90
N GLY A 49 13.90 19.94 4.95
CA GLY A 49 13.49 19.82 3.55
C GLY A 49 13.96 18.52 2.89
N ALA A 50 15.19 18.09 3.18
CA ALA A 50 15.74 16.82 2.69
C ALA A 50 14.98 15.62 3.27
N VAL A 51 14.65 15.64 4.57
CA VAL A 51 13.82 14.59 5.20
C VAL A 51 12.45 14.50 4.52
N LEU A 52 11.78 15.64 4.29
CA LEU A 52 10.48 15.68 3.61
C LEU A 52 10.60 15.20 2.15
N ALA A 53 11.65 15.57 1.44
CA ALA A 53 11.90 15.14 0.07
C ALA A 53 12.15 13.63 -0.02
N VAL A 54 12.94 13.05 0.89
CA VAL A 54 13.18 11.59 0.96
C VAL A 54 11.87 10.85 1.26
N ALA A 55 11.11 11.31 2.25
CA ALA A 55 9.82 10.71 2.57
C ALA A 55 8.82 10.83 1.41
N GLY A 56 8.80 11.96 0.70
CA GLY A 56 8.00 12.16 -0.50
C GLY A 56 8.41 11.25 -1.66
N ALA A 57 9.71 11.05 -1.87
CA ALA A 57 10.23 10.13 -2.88
C ALA A 57 9.84 8.68 -2.57
N LEU A 58 9.84 8.27 -1.30
CA LEU A 58 9.33 6.96 -0.86
C LEU A 58 7.84 6.81 -1.17
N LEU A 59 7.02 7.83 -0.86
CA LEU A 59 5.58 7.81 -1.21
C LEU A 59 5.38 7.63 -2.72
N VAL A 60 6.12 8.39 -3.53
CA VAL A 60 6.07 8.31 -5.00
C VAL A 60 6.49 6.93 -5.49
N SER A 61 7.51 6.32 -4.87
CA SER A 61 7.97 4.96 -5.21
C SER A 61 6.89 3.90 -4.95
N VAL A 62 6.13 4.03 -3.86
CA VAL A 62 4.96 3.18 -3.59
C VAL A 62 3.87 3.40 -4.65
N GLN A 63 3.62 4.65 -5.08
CA GLN A 63 2.61 4.92 -6.13
C GLN A 63 2.96 4.25 -7.47
N HIS A 64 4.24 4.25 -7.83
CA HIS A 64 4.75 3.61 -9.05
C HIS A 64 4.84 2.08 -8.94
N GLY A 65 4.59 1.51 -7.76
CA GLY A 65 4.71 0.06 -7.54
C GLY A 65 6.16 -0.43 -7.46
N TRP A 66 7.14 0.46 -7.33
CA TRP A 66 8.55 0.07 -7.13
C TRP A 66 8.78 -0.55 -5.76
N VAL A 67 7.94 -0.19 -4.78
CA VAL A 67 7.89 -0.80 -3.45
C VAL A 67 6.59 -1.59 -3.35
N THR A 68 6.70 -2.91 -3.30
CA THR A 68 5.57 -3.83 -3.19
C THR A 68 5.25 -4.16 -1.73
N GLY A 69 4.01 -4.56 -1.43
CA GLY A 69 3.59 -5.00 -0.10
C GLY A 69 3.06 -3.90 0.82
N ILE A 70 3.12 -2.63 0.40
CA ILE A 70 2.52 -1.50 1.14
C ILE A 70 1.30 -0.99 0.36
N PRO A 71 0.08 -1.02 0.93
CA PRO A 71 -1.09 -0.42 0.30
C PRO A 71 -0.91 1.08 0.09
N ARG A 72 -1.33 1.59 -1.07
CA ARG A 72 -1.18 3.02 -1.43
C ARG A 72 -1.88 3.95 -0.44
N ALA A 73 -3.04 3.55 0.08
CA ALA A 73 -3.81 4.33 1.06
C ALA A 73 -3.06 4.45 2.40
N ASP A 74 -2.49 3.34 2.89
CA ASP A 74 -1.67 3.32 4.11
C ASP A 74 -0.44 4.23 3.98
N ALA A 75 0.23 4.21 2.82
CA ALA A 75 1.37 5.07 2.54
C ALA A 75 0.98 6.56 2.56
N HIS A 76 -0.15 6.94 1.98
CA HIS A 76 -0.64 8.33 2.04
C HIS A 76 -1.01 8.74 3.46
N LEU A 77 -1.67 7.87 4.23
CA LEU A 77 -2.03 8.16 5.62
C LEU A 77 -0.79 8.39 6.48
N LEU A 78 0.19 7.48 6.39
CA LEU A 78 1.45 7.61 7.12
C LEU A 78 2.21 8.86 6.74
N PHE A 79 2.36 9.15 5.44
CA PHE A 79 3.03 10.37 4.99
C PHE A 79 2.26 11.62 5.42
N GLY A 80 0.93 11.61 5.33
CA GLY A 80 0.07 12.72 5.68
C GLY A 80 0.07 13.06 7.17
N VAL A 81 0.38 12.09 8.04
CA VAL A 81 0.60 12.32 9.49
C VAL A 81 2.05 12.70 9.78
N THR A 82 3.02 11.99 9.20
CA THR A 82 4.44 12.20 9.53
C THR A 82 4.98 13.53 9.00
N ALA A 83 4.58 13.97 7.81
CA ALA A 83 5.08 15.22 7.23
C ALA A 83 4.69 16.47 8.04
N PRO A 84 3.43 16.67 8.48
CA PRO A 84 3.07 17.74 9.41
C PRO A 84 3.84 17.71 10.73
N LEU A 85 4.09 16.52 11.30
CA LEU A 85 4.87 16.36 12.53
C LEU A 85 6.32 16.81 12.33
N VAL A 86 6.94 16.40 11.22
CA VAL A 86 8.29 16.84 10.84
C VAL A 86 8.36 18.36 10.69
N ILE A 87 7.38 18.97 10.01
CA ILE A 87 7.27 20.43 9.87
C ILE A 87 7.12 21.11 11.23
N TRP A 88 6.25 20.59 12.10
CA TRP A 88 6.02 21.14 13.44
C TRP A 88 7.30 21.07 14.30
N CYS A 89 8.01 19.93 14.27
CA CYS A 89 9.31 19.76 14.91
C CYS A 89 10.35 20.76 14.37
N GLY A 90 10.41 20.93 13.04
CA GLY A 90 11.28 21.91 12.39
C GLY A 90 11.01 23.34 12.84
N VAL A 91 9.74 23.75 12.89
CA VAL A 91 9.35 25.09 13.38
C VAL A 91 9.75 25.27 14.85
N ARG A 92 9.52 24.28 15.72
CA ARG A 92 9.92 24.34 17.12
C ARG A 92 11.43 24.45 17.28
N TRP A 93 12.18 23.68 16.50
CA TRP A 93 13.64 23.69 16.52
C TRP A 93 14.19 25.07 16.11
N GLU A 94 13.64 25.69 15.06
CA GLU A 94 14.05 27.04 14.67
C GLU A 94 13.65 28.10 15.70
N ARG A 95 12.45 27.99 16.30
CA ARG A 95 11.96 28.92 17.33
C ARG A 95 12.82 28.91 18.59
N ALA A 96 13.26 27.73 19.03
CA ALA A 96 14.10 27.58 20.23
C ALA A 96 15.45 28.32 20.13
N ARG A 97 15.91 28.63 18.91
CA ARG A 97 17.24 29.23 18.67
C ARG A 97 17.19 30.71 18.26
N ARG A 98 16.14 31.16 17.58
CA ARG A 98 16.05 32.53 17.02
C ARG A 98 15.08 33.45 17.74
N GLY A 99 14.38 32.97 18.77
CA GLY A 99 13.42 33.79 19.50
C GLY A 99 12.20 34.17 18.64
N PRO A 100 11.49 35.26 19.00
CA PRO A 100 10.25 35.67 18.37
C PRO A 100 10.36 35.82 16.85
N ALA A 101 9.24 35.62 16.16
CA ALA A 101 9.19 35.79 14.72
C ALA A 101 8.74 37.21 14.35
N SER A 102 9.06 37.66 13.13
CA SER A 102 8.47 38.87 12.58
C SER A 102 7.02 38.62 12.17
N GLU A 103 6.19 39.67 12.18
CA GLU A 103 4.78 39.59 11.76
C GLU A 103 4.61 39.04 10.34
N GLU A 104 5.51 39.39 9.41
CA GLU A 104 5.52 38.85 8.05
C GLU A 104 5.73 37.33 8.01
N TRP A 105 6.58 36.80 8.89
CA TRP A 105 6.78 35.36 9.01
C TRP A 105 5.55 34.69 9.61
N GLU A 106 4.92 35.30 10.61
CA GLU A 106 3.70 34.76 11.23
C GLU A 106 2.54 34.69 10.23
N ARG A 107 2.39 35.72 9.37
CA ARG A 107 1.41 35.73 8.28
C ARG A 107 1.66 34.61 7.27
N ARG A 108 2.92 34.39 6.86
CA ARG A 108 3.31 33.28 5.97
C ARG A 108 3.04 31.93 6.62
N ARG A 109 3.40 31.77 7.89
CA ARG A 109 3.14 30.56 8.68
C ARG A 109 1.65 30.27 8.79
N SER A 110 0.82 31.26 9.07
CA SER A 110 -0.63 31.08 9.18
C SER A 110 -1.25 30.52 7.90
N ARG A 111 -0.87 31.08 6.73
CA ARG A 111 -1.28 30.54 5.41
C ARG A 111 -0.81 29.11 5.20
N SER A 112 0.46 28.83 5.52
CA SER A 112 1.04 27.49 5.46
C SER A 112 0.32 26.48 6.35
N VAL A 113 -0.10 26.88 7.55
CA VAL A 113 -0.90 26.05 8.46
C VAL A 113 -2.27 25.73 7.86
N GLY A 114 -2.93 26.71 7.22
CA GLY A 114 -4.19 26.48 6.52
C GLY A 114 -4.06 25.44 5.39
N VAL A 115 -3.02 25.56 4.56
CA VAL A 115 -2.72 24.60 3.49
C VAL A 115 -2.42 23.21 4.06
N LEU A 116 -1.62 23.13 5.12
CA LEU A 116 -1.30 21.86 5.78
C LEU A 116 -2.53 21.22 6.43
N GLY A 117 -3.43 22.04 7.01
CA GLY A 117 -4.70 21.59 7.57
C GLY A 117 -5.62 21.00 6.50
N ALA A 118 -5.76 21.66 5.35
CA ALA A 118 -6.52 21.14 4.21
C ALA A 118 -5.90 19.83 3.68
N TYR A 119 -4.58 19.77 3.59
CA TYR A 119 -3.84 18.57 3.19
C TYR A 119 -4.08 17.38 4.13
N VAL A 120 -4.01 17.59 5.45
CA VAL A 120 -4.32 16.55 6.45
C VAL A 120 -5.79 16.14 6.35
N GLY A 121 -6.70 17.10 6.25
CA GLY A 121 -8.14 16.83 6.10
C GLY A 121 -8.44 15.96 4.88
N LEU A 122 -7.85 16.29 3.72
CA LEU A 122 -8.01 15.49 2.51
C LEU A 122 -7.42 14.08 2.66
N THR A 123 -6.27 13.95 3.33
CA THR A 123 -5.66 12.64 3.61
C THR A 123 -6.57 11.78 4.49
N VAL A 124 -7.13 12.35 5.55
CA VAL A 124 -8.02 11.64 6.48
C VAL A 124 -9.31 11.23 5.76
N VAL A 125 -9.94 12.14 5.02
CA VAL A 125 -11.17 11.83 4.25
C VAL A 125 -10.89 10.74 3.21
N GLY A 126 -9.80 10.86 2.44
CA GLY A 126 -9.41 9.85 1.46
C GLY A 126 -9.13 8.48 2.09
N SER A 127 -8.49 8.46 3.26
CA SER A 127 -8.23 7.22 4.01
C SER A 127 -9.51 6.59 4.55
N LEU A 128 -10.45 7.42 5.04
CA LEU A 128 -11.76 6.95 5.49
C LEU A 128 -12.57 6.36 4.33
N VAL A 129 -12.58 7.02 3.17
CA VAL A 129 -13.23 6.47 1.97
C VAL A 129 -12.59 5.15 1.56
N ALA A 130 -11.26 5.07 1.52
CA ALA A 130 -10.55 3.83 1.20
C ALA A 130 -10.87 2.71 2.20
N PHE A 131 -10.94 3.02 3.48
CA PHE A 131 -11.33 2.09 4.54
C PHE A 131 -12.76 1.58 4.35
N LEU A 132 -13.72 2.47 4.10
CA LEU A 132 -15.12 2.09 3.87
C LEU A 132 -15.29 1.21 2.63
N LEU A 133 -14.58 1.52 1.54
CA LEU A 133 -14.61 0.72 0.32
C LEU A 133 -13.90 -0.64 0.46
N ALA A 134 -12.95 -0.75 1.38
CA ALA A 134 -12.25 -2.00 1.66
C ALA A 134 -12.96 -2.88 2.71
N GLY A 135 -14.05 -2.40 3.32
CA GLY A 135 -14.69 -3.05 4.47
C GLY A 135 -15.46 -4.33 4.13
N GLU A 136 -15.94 -4.47 2.89
CA GLU A 136 -16.76 -5.61 2.46
C GLU A 136 -15.89 -6.83 2.10
N ALA A 137 -16.41 -8.03 2.39
CA ALA A 137 -15.86 -9.32 2.01
C ALA A 137 -15.87 -9.38 0.48
N ASN A 138 -14.68 -9.32 -0.06
CA ASN A 138 -14.45 -9.42 -1.49
C ASN A 138 -13.72 -10.73 -1.75
N VAL A 139 -13.99 -11.31 -2.92
CA VAL A 139 -13.25 -12.49 -3.37
C VAL A 139 -11.76 -12.19 -3.32
N PRO A 140 -10.95 -12.99 -2.61
CA PRO A 140 -9.50 -12.78 -2.55
C PRO A 140 -8.91 -12.69 -3.96
N PRO A 141 -8.02 -11.72 -4.24
CA PRO A 141 -7.41 -11.59 -5.56
C PRO A 141 -6.47 -12.78 -5.85
N LYS A 142 -6.11 -13.00 -7.13
CA LYS A 142 -5.27 -14.17 -7.53
C LYS A 142 -3.93 -14.16 -6.84
N GLU A 143 -3.39 -12.97 -6.63
CA GLU A 143 -2.11 -12.71 -6.01
C GLU A 143 -2.11 -12.99 -4.50
N ALA A 144 -3.29 -13.14 -3.88
CA ALA A 144 -3.41 -13.57 -2.49
C ALA A 144 -3.24 -15.08 -2.31
N VAL A 145 -3.36 -15.86 -3.40
CA VAL A 145 -3.06 -17.30 -3.38
C VAL A 145 -1.55 -17.47 -3.25
N PRO A 146 -1.06 -18.20 -2.22
CA PRO A 146 0.35 -18.50 -2.09
C PRO A 146 0.93 -19.12 -3.36
N ALA A 147 2.14 -18.71 -3.73
CA ALA A 147 2.82 -19.29 -4.88
C ALA A 147 3.01 -20.79 -4.68
N LEU A 148 2.59 -21.59 -5.67
CA LEU A 148 2.72 -23.03 -5.60
C LEU A 148 4.20 -23.44 -5.73
N PRO A 149 4.68 -24.39 -4.90
CA PRO A 149 5.98 -24.99 -5.04
C PRO A 149 6.22 -25.59 -6.45
N PRO A 150 7.48 -25.64 -6.92
CA PRO A 150 7.80 -26.29 -8.19
C PRO A 150 7.25 -27.72 -8.28
N GLY A 151 6.70 -28.06 -9.46
CA GLY A 151 6.08 -29.36 -9.71
C GLY A 151 4.58 -29.42 -9.37
N LEU A 152 4.06 -28.48 -8.58
CA LEU A 152 2.63 -28.34 -8.33
C LEU A 152 1.99 -27.34 -9.30
N VAL A 153 0.72 -27.57 -9.64
CA VAL A 153 -0.06 -26.71 -10.55
C VAL A 153 -1.49 -26.53 -10.06
N ALA A 154 -2.06 -25.37 -10.35
CA ALA A 154 -3.50 -25.15 -10.22
C ALA A 154 -4.21 -25.89 -11.36
N LEU A 155 -5.10 -26.82 -11.02
CA LEU A 155 -5.95 -27.54 -11.97
C LEU A 155 -7.24 -26.77 -12.24
N SER A 156 -7.85 -26.24 -11.19
CA SER A 156 -9.02 -25.38 -11.25
C SER A 156 -8.97 -24.30 -10.16
N GLU A 157 -9.72 -23.23 -10.39
CA GLU A 157 -9.86 -22.11 -9.47
C GLU A 157 -11.34 -21.76 -9.39
N ASP A 158 -11.89 -21.84 -8.18
CA ASP A 158 -13.28 -21.56 -7.87
C ASP A 158 -13.37 -20.44 -6.83
N THR A 159 -14.50 -19.73 -6.83
CA THR A 159 -14.75 -18.64 -5.90
C THR A 159 -16.12 -18.82 -5.28
N SER A 160 -16.21 -18.66 -3.96
CA SER A 160 -17.47 -18.72 -3.22
C SER A 160 -17.55 -17.55 -2.24
N CYS A 161 -18.75 -16.99 -2.05
CA CYS A 161 -18.99 -15.96 -1.05
C CYS A 161 -20.12 -16.40 -0.13
N GLY A 162 -19.85 -16.38 1.16
CA GLY A 162 -20.84 -16.51 2.21
C GLY A 162 -21.35 -15.14 2.67
N SER A 163 -22.07 -15.13 3.80
CA SER A 163 -22.64 -13.91 4.38
C SER A 163 -21.63 -13.00 5.06
N SER A 164 -20.44 -13.50 5.41
CA SER A 164 -19.43 -12.76 6.20
C SER A 164 -17.98 -12.96 5.73
N SER A 165 -17.78 -13.69 4.64
CA SER A 165 -16.46 -13.97 4.06
C SER A 165 -16.60 -14.45 2.62
N CYS A 166 -15.59 -14.16 1.82
CA CYS A 166 -15.44 -14.76 0.49
C CYS A 166 -14.18 -15.62 0.48
N ALA A 167 -14.29 -16.77 -0.16
CA ALA A 167 -13.21 -17.71 -0.35
C ALA A 167 -12.88 -17.89 -1.82
N ARG A 168 -11.60 -18.15 -2.06
CA ARG A 168 -11.05 -18.64 -3.31
C ARG A 168 -10.44 -20.01 -3.06
N THR A 169 -10.88 -20.99 -3.83
CA THR A 169 -10.43 -22.37 -3.72
C THR A 169 -9.65 -22.71 -4.97
N VAL A 170 -8.43 -23.20 -4.78
CA VAL A 170 -7.56 -23.65 -5.87
C VAL A 170 -7.35 -25.15 -5.70
N THR A 171 -7.81 -25.93 -6.68
CA THR A 171 -7.49 -27.35 -6.72
C THR A 171 -6.06 -27.52 -7.21
N VAL A 172 -5.24 -28.18 -6.41
CA VAL A 172 -3.80 -28.35 -6.66
C VAL A 172 -3.54 -29.77 -7.14
N GLY A 173 -2.88 -29.87 -8.30
CA GLY A 173 -2.37 -31.11 -8.85
C GLY A 173 -0.84 -31.14 -8.91
N SER A 174 -0.31 -32.26 -9.37
CA SER A 174 1.13 -32.45 -9.57
C SER A 174 1.44 -32.78 -11.03
N ARG A 175 2.45 -32.13 -11.59
CA ARG A 175 3.03 -32.53 -12.89
C ARG A 175 3.85 -33.81 -12.79
N ASP A 176 4.42 -34.07 -11.62
CA ASP A 176 5.30 -35.21 -11.36
C ASP A 176 4.53 -36.48 -10.95
N GLY A 177 3.18 -36.47 -11.00
CA GLY A 177 2.36 -37.62 -10.61
C GLY A 177 2.37 -37.94 -9.10
N LEU A 178 2.62 -36.95 -8.23
CA LEU A 178 2.61 -37.13 -6.78
C LEU A 178 1.23 -37.51 -6.25
N THR A 179 1.23 -38.24 -5.15
CA THR A 179 0.02 -38.55 -4.37
C THR A 179 -0.49 -37.33 -3.60
N ASN A 180 -1.77 -37.32 -3.21
CA ASN A 180 -2.37 -36.22 -2.44
C ASN A 180 -1.61 -35.93 -1.14
N THR A 181 -1.16 -36.96 -0.42
CA THR A 181 -0.38 -36.80 0.80
C THR A 181 0.98 -36.13 0.54
N GLU A 182 1.62 -36.45 -0.58
CA GLU A 182 2.88 -35.81 -0.99
C GLU A 182 2.66 -34.36 -1.44
N ILE A 183 1.54 -34.07 -2.13
CA ILE A 183 1.16 -32.70 -2.50
C ILE A 183 0.95 -31.85 -1.24
N ILE A 184 0.15 -32.33 -0.28
CA ILE A 184 -0.10 -31.64 1.00
C ILE A 184 1.22 -31.42 1.76
N ARG A 185 2.08 -32.43 1.80
CA ARG A 185 3.41 -32.32 2.43
C ARG A 185 4.29 -31.28 1.72
N ARG A 186 4.25 -31.19 0.38
CA ARG A 186 5.01 -30.19 -0.38
C ARG A 186 4.46 -28.77 -0.25
N LEU A 187 3.16 -28.62 -0.03
CA LEU A 187 2.54 -27.33 0.29
C LEU A 187 3.00 -26.80 1.65
N ASP A 188 3.53 -27.67 2.53
CA ASP A 188 4.14 -27.35 3.82
C ASP A 188 3.30 -26.38 4.66
N HIS A 189 1.99 -26.61 4.68
CA HIS A 189 1.03 -25.78 5.39
C HIS A 189 0.59 -26.47 6.69
N PRO A 190 0.52 -25.74 7.83
CA PRO A 190 -0.02 -26.29 9.08
C PRO A 190 -1.43 -26.85 8.89
N SER A 191 -1.77 -27.89 9.65
CA SER A 191 -3.12 -28.46 9.63
C SER A 191 -4.14 -27.43 10.10
N GLY A 192 -5.18 -27.19 9.29
CA GLY A 192 -6.26 -26.26 9.59
C GLY A 192 -6.02 -24.85 9.07
N TRP A 193 -6.85 -23.91 9.55
CA TRP A 193 -6.79 -22.52 9.11
C TRP A 193 -5.65 -21.77 9.79
N THR A 194 -4.79 -21.16 8.97
CA THR A 194 -3.79 -20.20 9.43
C THR A 194 -4.19 -18.82 8.94
N CYS A 195 -4.51 -17.92 9.87
CA CYS A 195 -4.97 -16.57 9.57
C CYS A 195 -3.88 -15.53 9.82
N ARG A 196 -3.83 -14.50 8.98
CA ARG A 196 -3.00 -13.32 9.15
C ARG A 196 -3.77 -12.08 8.72
N ALA A 197 -3.36 -10.91 9.21
CA ALA A 197 -3.87 -9.64 8.68
C ALA A 197 -3.61 -9.56 7.17
N ASN A 198 -4.66 -9.22 6.41
CA ASN A 198 -4.59 -9.07 4.95
C ASN A 198 -3.75 -7.85 4.57
N GLY A 199 -4.01 -6.72 5.22
CA GLY A 199 -3.30 -5.46 5.02
C GLY A 199 -2.43 -5.04 6.20
N TRP A 200 -1.96 -3.80 6.15
CA TRP A 200 -0.99 -3.28 7.11
C TRP A 200 -1.63 -2.36 8.15
N LEU A 201 -2.25 -1.26 7.74
CA LEU A 201 -2.87 -0.28 8.64
C LEU A 201 -4.38 -0.21 8.50
N LEU A 202 -4.90 0.11 7.30
CA LEU A 202 -6.33 0.32 7.06
C LEU A 202 -7.11 -0.96 6.78
N ASP A 203 -6.51 -1.91 6.07
CA ASP A 203 -7.14 -3.22 5.84
C ASP A 203 -6.68 -4.20 6.93
N ARG A 204 -7.58 -4.45 7.88
CA ARG A 204 -7.36 -5.33 9.04
C ARG A 204 -8.13 -6.65 8.94
N ARG A 205 -8.70 -6.97 7.78
CA ARG A 205 -9.43 -8.23 7.56
C ARG A 205 -8.49 -9.41 7.73
N ASP A 206 -9.04 -10.53 8.18
CA ASP A 206 -8.28 -11.77 8.31
C ASP A 206 -8.23 -12.49 6.95
N LEU A 207 -7.01 -12.65 6.44
CA LEU A 207 -6.71 -13.53 5.32
C LEU A 207 -6.31 -14.89 5.89
N CYS A 208 -7.19 -15.86 5.76
CA CYS A 208 -7.01 -17.21 6.26
C CYS A 208 -6.68 -18.17 5.10
N VAL A 209 -5.69 -19.04 5.31
CA VAL A 209 -5.30 -20.07 4.35
C VAL A 209 -5.46 -21.44 5.00
N ASN A 210 -6.03 -22.39 4.25
CA ASN A 210 -6.18 -23.77 4.67
C ASN A 210 -5.88 -24.70 3.48
N VAL A 211 -5.22 -25.81 3.76
CA VAL A 211 -4.99 -26.90 2.80
C VAL A 211 -5.71 -28.12 3.31
N ALA A 212 -6.61 -28.68 2.49
CA ALA A 212 -7.37 -29.87 2.85
C ALA A 212 -7.59 -30.77 1.63
N GLU A 213 -7.74 -32.06 1.88
CA GLU A 213 -8.23 -33.01 0.88
C GLU A 213 -9.75 -33.08 0.95
N VAL A 214 -10.43 -32.80 -0.16
CA VAL A 214 -11.89 -32.81 -0.26
C VAL A 214 -12.27 -33.61 -1.50
N ASN A 215 -13.11 -34.65 -1.33
CA ASN A 215 -13.55 -35.54 -2.41
C ASN A 215 -12.40 -36.18 -3.22
N GLY A 216 -11.24 -36.43 -2.59
CA GLY A 216 -10.07 -37.01 -3.25
C GLY A 216 -9.20 -36.01 -4.02
N GLU A 217 -9.47 -34.71 -3.89
CA GLU A 217 -8.65 -33.64 -4.48
C GLU A 217 -8.02 -32.77 -3.39
N VAL A 218 -6.79 -32.31 -3.61
CA VAL A 218 -6.13 -31.36 -2.71
C VAL A 218 -6.57 -29.95 -3.05
N GLN A 219 -7.17 -29.27 -2.07
CA GLN A 219 -7.68 -27.91 -2.20
C GLN A 219 -6.91 -26.94 -1.30
N LEU A 220 -6.42 -25.87 -1.91
CA LEU A 220 -5.87 -24.69 -1.23
C LEU A 220 -6.98 -23.64 -1.16
N ASN A 221 -7.48 -23.40 0.04
CA ASN A 221 -8.55 -22.45 0.32
C ASN A 221 -7.95 -21.18 0.91
N VAL A 222 -8.27 -20.05 0.30
CA VAL A 222 -7.93 -18.71 0.80
C VAL A 222 -9.24 -18.00 1.09
N SER A 223 -9.46 -17.59 2.33
CA SER A 223 -10.65 -16.88 2.77
C SER A 223 -10.28 -15.48 3.24
N LEU A 224 -11.11 -14.50 2.90
CA LEU A 224 -11.02 -13.14 3.39
C LEU A 224 -12.32 -12.79 4.11
N SER A 225 -12.22 -12.49 5.40
CA SER A 225 -13.36 -12.10 6.23
C SER A 225 -13.80 -10.67 5.93
N ASP A 226 -15.05 -10.35 6.27
CA ASP A 226 -15.46 -8.97 6.48
C ASP A 226 -14.61 -8.28 7.56
N LEU A 227 -14.58 -6.95 7.53
CA LEU A 227 -13.89 -6.14 8.53
C LEU A 227 -14.73 -5.97 9.81
N ILE A 228 -16.06 -6.19 9.74
CA ILE A 228 -17.06 -6.00 10.82
C ILE A 228 -18.11 -7.10 10.76
#